data_AF-A0A7C2DLJ7-F1
#
_entry.id   AF-A0A7C2DLJ7-F1
#
_cell.length_a   1.000
_cell.length_b   1.000
_cell.length_c   1.000
_cell.angle_alpha   90.00
_cell.angle_beta   90.00
_cell.angle_gamma   90.00
#
_symmetry.space_group_name_H-M   'P 1'
#
loop_
_entity.id
_entity.type
_entity.pdbx_description
1 polymer ?
#
loop_
_entity_poly.entity_id
_entity_poly.type
_entity_poly.pdbx_seq_one_letter_code
_entity_poly.pdbx_strand_id
1 'polypeptide(L)'
;RPVRVITSTRHPLVRALRRLHQRRGRAEAGQFLVDGVRLVEEALAAARVERVLLAGDAGERARAAAETAAARGIPVTLVAPHVLAAVSGVETPPGILAVVRLPPPPPAEVLDRPDLLLVVADRLQDPGNTGTLIRVADAAGAHAVALLRGGADPYHPKVVRGTMGSLFHLPVLQADGPALVEALRRRGVRVVVLDPEGPVAFREADYRRPLALVVGNEGAGVDPLWRAQAAQVVRVPIYGRAESLNAAVAAALVLYEAAARAPVPAREAPPGR
;
A
#
# COMPACT_ATOMS: atom_id res chain seq x y z
N ARG A 1 -16.64 -25.01 -26.08
CA ARG A 1 -15.32 -25.70 -26.05
C ARG A 1 -15.05 -26.15 -24.61
N PRO A 2 -14.50 -27.34 -24.36
CA PRO A 2 -14.18 -27.76 -22.99
C PRO A 2 -13.19 -26.76 -22.38
N VAL A 3 -13.49 -26.28 -21.18
CA VAL A 3 -12.63 -25.32 -20.47
C VAL A 3 -11.37 -26.08 -20.04
N ARG A 4 -10.23 -25.76 -20.64
CA ARG A 4 -8.96 -26.47 -20.37
C ARG A 4 -8.41 -26.01 -19.03
N VAL A 5 -8.52 -26.87 -18.02
CA VAL A 5 -7.96 -26.63 -16.67
C VAL A 5 -6.45 -26.88 -16.68
N ILE A 6 -5.67 -25.96 -16.11
CA ILE A 6 -4.23 -26.17 -15.92
C ILE A 6 -4.01 -26.98 -14.64
N THR A 7 -3.43 -28.16 -14.77
CA THR A 7 -3.18 -29.09 -13.66
C THR A 7 -1.70 -29.28 -13.34
N SER A 8 -0.79 -28.63 -14.06
CA SER A 8 0.66 -28.79 -13.85
C SER A 8 1.30 -27.50 -13.33
N THR A 9 2.05 -27.60 -12.23
CA THR A 9 2.87 -26.51 -11.70
C THR A 9 4.06 -26.14 -12.60
N ARG A 10 4.39 -27.00 -13.59
CA ARG A 10 5.44 -26.76 -14.59
C ARG A 10 4.94 -26.00 -15.82
N HIS A 11 3.63 -25.73 -15.91
CA HIS A 11 3.04 -25.01 -17.04
C HIS A 11 3.72 -23.64 -17.25
N PRO A 12 3.97 -23.19 -18.49
CA PRO A 12 4.68 -21.93 -18.77
C PRO A 12 4.09 -20.72 -18.06
N LEU A 13 2.75 -20.59 -18.06
CA LEU A 13 2.05 -19.54 -17.30
C LEU A 13 2.40 -19.57 -15.81
N VAL A 14 2.35 -20.74 -15.17
CA VAL A 14 2.62 -20.88 -13.73
C VAL A 14 4.06 -20.46 -13.41
N ARG A 15 5.02 -20.88 -14.25
CA ARG A 15 6.42 -20.46 -14.12
C ARG A 15 6.57 -18.94 -14.24
N ALA A 16 5.89 -18.32 -15.20
CA ALA A 16 5.91 -16.86 -15.37
C ALA A 16 5.33 -16.14 -14.15
N LEU A 17 4.17 -16.59 -13.64
CA LEU A 17 3.53 -15.97 -12.48
C LEU A 17 4.35 -16.12 -11.20
N ARG A 18 5.01 -17.26 -10.98
CA ARG A 18 5.91 -17.44 -9.83
C ARG A 18 7.07 -16.45 -9.82
N ARG A 19 7.55 -15.99 -10.99
CA ARG A 19 8.60 -14.95 -11.07
C ARG A 19 8.13 -13.60 -10.53
N LEU A 20 6.82 -13.32 -10.50
CA LEU A 20 6.26 -12.08 -9.98
C LEU A 20 6.37 -11.95 -8.45
N HIS A 21 6.78 -13.00 -7.73
CA HIS A 21 7.21 -12.87 -6.33
C HIS A 21 8.49 -12.07 -6.18
N GLN A 22 9.35 -12.09 -7.20
CA GLN A 22 10.61 -11.36 -7.23
C GLN A 22 10.41 -9.97 -7.85
N ARG A 23 11.05 -8.95 -7.27
CA ARG A 23 11.02 -7.57 -7.79
C ARG A 23 11.44 -7.48 -9.25
N ARG A 24 12.53 -8.17 -9.62
CA ARG A 24 13.01 -8.24 -11.01
C ARG A 24 11.97 -8.83 -11.95
N GLY A 25 11.29 -9.89 -11.54
CA GLY A 25 10.23 -10.51 -12.34
C GLY A 25 9.04 -9.57 -12.55
N ARG A 26 8.64 -8.81 -11.53
CA ARG A 26 7.60 -7.78 -11.66
C ARG A 26 8.01 -6.67 -12.63
N ALA A 27 9.24 -6.18 -12.51
CA ALA A 27 9.77 -5.11 -13.37
C ALA A 27 9.84 -5.54 -14.84
N GLU A 28 10.36 -6.75 -15.12
CA GLU A 28 10.45 -7.29 -16.49
C GLU A 28 9.07 -7.54 -17.12
N ALA A 29 8.11 -8.03 -16.34
CA ALA A 29 6.76 -8.31 -16.84
C ALA A 29 5.85 -7.07 -16.87
N GLY A 30 6.20 -6.02 -16.12
CA GLY A 30 5.31 -4.89 -15.87
C GLY A 30 4.06 -5.27 -15.08
N GLN A 31 4.10 -6.32 -14.26
CA GLN A 31 2.93 -6.94 -13.62
C GLN A 31 3.21 -7.31 -12.16
N PHE A 32 2.15 -7.45 -11.36
CA PHE A 32 2.22 -8.00 -10.01
C PHE A 32 1.01 -8.89 -9.70
N LEU A 33 1.13 -9.71 -8.64
CA LEU A 33 0.08 -10.63 -8.21
C LEU A 33 -0.80 -9.98 -7.14
N VAL A 34 -2.10 -10.22 -7.22
CA VAL A 34 -3.09 -9.85 -6.22
C VAL A 34 -3.82 -11.11 -5.78
N ASP A 35 -3.63 -11.49 -4.51
CA ASP A 35 -4.05 -12.77 -3.95
C ASP A 35 -5.04 -12.54 -2.81
N GLY A 36 -6.30 -12.92 -3.01
CA GLY A 36 -7.39 -12.58 -2.10
C GLY A 36 -8.67 -12.20 -2.83
N VAL A 37 -9.82 -12.79 -2.45
CA VAL A 37 -11.12 -12.49 -3.09
C VAL A 37 -11.42 -10.99 -3.07
N ARG A 38 -11.38 -10.37 -1.88
CA ARG A 38 -11.62 -8.93 -1.71
C ARG A 38 -10.61 -8.09 -2.50
N LEU A 39 -9.34 -8.45 -2.47
CA LEU A 39 -8.29 -7.72 -3.18
C LEU A 39 -8.48 -7.80 -4.69
N VAL A 40 -8.93 -8.95 -5.21
CA VAL A 40 -9.27 -9.12 -6.62
C VAL A 40 -10.50 -8.30 -6.98
N GLU A 41 -11.53 -8.24 -6.14
CA GLU A 41 -12.70 -7.35 -6.34
C GLU A 41 -12.29 -5.88 -6.43
N GLU A 42 -11.45 -5.41 -5.49
CA GLU A 42 -10.95 -4.03 -5.49
C GLU A 42 -10.06 -3.76 -6.72
N ALA A 43 -9.20 -4.70 -7.10
CA ALA A 43 -8.39 -4.60 -8.32
C ALA A 43 -9.24 -4.54 -9.59
N LEU A 44 -10.31 -5.34 -9.68
CA LEU A 44 -11.24 -5.30 -10.81
C LEU A 44 -11.92 -3.93 -10.91
N ALA A 45 -12.25 -3.30 -9.79
CA ALA A 45 -12.90 -1.99 -9.75
C ALA A 45 -11.99 -0.83 -10.15
N ALA A 46 -10.71 -0.87 -9.77
CA ALA A 46 -9.84 0.31 -9.81
C ALA A 46 -8.52 0.14 -10.58
N ALA A 47 -8.17 -1.08 -11.02
CA ALA A 47 -6.90 -1.36 -11.66
C ALA A 47 -7.05 -2.07 -13.02
N ARG A 48 -5.95 -2.08 -13.78
CA ARG A 48 -5.86 -2.83 -15.04
C ARG A 48 -5.51 -4.29 -14.76
N VAL A 49 -6.54 -5.11 -14.55
CA VAL A 49 -6.42 -6.56 -14.40
C VAL A 49 -6.25 -7.20 -15.78
N GLU A 50 -5.21 -8.04 -15.95
CA GLU A 50 -4.88 -8.68 -17.22
C GLU A 50 -5.26 -10.16 -17.28
N ARG A 51 -5.39 -10.80 -16.11
CA ARG A 51 -5.82 -12.21 -15.99
C ARG A 51 -6.31 -12.50 -14.60
N VAL A 52 -7.27 -13.41 -14.49
CA VAL A 52 -7.68 -14.05 -13.23
C VAL A 52 -7.41 -15.56 -13.30
N LEU A 53 -6.82 -16.12 -12.26
CA LEU A 53 -6.76 -17.55 -12.00
C LEU A 53 -7.89 -17.92 -11.03
N LEU A 54 -8.61 -19.00 -11.34
CA LEU A 54 -9.66 -19.54 -10.48
C LEU A 54 -9.41 -21.03 -10.24
N ALA A 55 -9.32 -21.44 -8.98
CA ALA A 55 -9.23 -22.85 -8.61
C ALA A 55 -10.61 -23.52 -8.67
N GLY A 56 -10.64 -24.83 -8.96
CA GLY A 56 -11.91 -25.58 -9.06
C GLY A 56 -12.72 -25.61 -7.75
N ASP A 57 -12.03 -25.58 -6.61
CA ASP A 57 -12.60 -25.59 -5.25
C ASP A 57 -12.87 -24.18 -4.70
N ALA A 58 -12.74 -23.14 -5.52
CA ALA A 58 -12.97 -21.76 -5.10
C ALA A 58 -14.40 -21.56 -4.58
N GLY A 59 -14.55 -20.79 -3.51
CA GLY A 59 -15.86 -20.45 -2.93
C GLY A 59 -16.72 -19.58 -3.83
N GLU A 60 -18.00 -19.44 -3.50
CA GLU A 60 -18.99 -18.69 -4.29
C GLU A 60 -18.56 -17.26 -4.61
N ARG A 61 -18.05 -16.53 -3.62
CA ARG A 61 -17.58 -15.15 -3.81
C ARG A 61 -16.40 -15.05 -4.79
N ALA A 62 -15.49 -16.01 -4.76
CA ALA A 62 -14.39 -16.07 -5.72
C ALA A 62 -14.89 -16.33 -7.15
N ARG A 63 -15.89 -17.21 -7.30
CA ARG A 63 -16.54 -17.47 -8.60
C ARG A 63 -17.24 -16.22 -9.13
N ALA A 64 -17.99 -15.50 -8.30
CA ALA A 64 -18.66 -14.26 -8.66
C ALA A 64 -17.66 -13.17 -9.12
N ALA A 65 -16.51 -13.04 -8.44
CA ALA A 65 -15.45 -12.14 -8.87
C ALA A 65 -14.84 -12.54 -10.23
N ALA A 66 -14.64 -13.85 -10.46
CA ALA A 66 -14.16 -14.34 -11.76
C ALA A 66 -15.19 -14.16 -12.89
N GLU A 67 -16.48 -14.33 -12.61
CA GLU A 67 -17.57 -14.02 -13.54
C GLU A 67 -17.60 -12.53 -13.89
N THR A 68 -17.43 -11.66 -12.89
CA THR A 68 -17.29 -10.21 -13.11
C THR A 68 -16.09 -9.90 -14.01
N ALA A 69 -14.97 -10.58 -13.83
CA ALA A 69 -13.80 -10.43 -14.71
C ALA A 69 -14.11 -10.88 -16.14
N ALA A 70 -14.73 -12.06 -16.30
CA ALA A 70 -15.11 -12.59 -17.61
C ALA A 70 -16.10 -11.67 -18.35
N ALA A 71 -17.10 -11.12 -17.65
CA ALA A 71 -18.07 -10.18 -18.20
C ALA A 71 -17.40 -8.88 -18.71
N ARG A 72 -16.24 -8.51 -18.14
CA ARG A 72 -15.42 -7.37 -18.57
C ARG A 72 -14.39 -7.74 -19.65
N GLY A 73 -14.44 -8.96 -20.19
CA GLY A 73 -13.49 -9.44 -21.20
C GLY A 73 -12.11 -9.79 -20.66
N ILE A 74 -11.93 -9.86 -19.34
CA ILE A 74 -10.65 -10.23 -18.72
C ILE A 74 -10.52 -11.76 -18.76
N PRO A 75 -9.40 -12.30 -19.29
CA PRO A 75 -9.20 -13.75 -19.35
C PRO A 75 -9.23 -14.41 -17.97
N VAL A 76 -10.14 -15.37 -17.79
CA VAL A 76 -10.18 -16.27 -16.63
C VAL A 76 -9.56 -17.60 -17.00
N THR A 77 -8.62 -18.08 -16.18
CA THR A 77 -7.92 -19.34 -16.39
C THR A 77 -8.21 -20.28 -15.22
N LEU A 78 -8.89 -21.39 -15.51
CA LEU A 78 -9.15 -22.42 -14.52
C LEU A 78 -7.86 -23.21 -14.22
N VAL A 79 -7.60 -23.43 -12.95
CA VAL A 79 -6.42 -24.18 -12.47
C VAL A 79 -6.82 -25.20 -11.41
N ALA A 80 -6.02 -26.25 -11.25
CA ALA A 80 -6.16 -27.14 -10.09
C ALA A 80 -5.77 -26.39 -8.80
N PRO A 81 -6.33 -26.74 -7.63
CA PRO A 81 -6.06 -26.05 -6.36
C PRO A 81 -4.57 -25.98 -6.02
N HIS A 82 -3.85 -27.10 -6.20
CA HIS A 82 -2.41 -27.16 -5.96
C HIS A 82 -1.58 -26.30 -6.94
N VAL A 83 -2.10 -26.01 -8.14
CA VAL A 83 -1.46 -25.11 -9.10
C VAL A 83 -1.62 -23.67 -8.65
N LEU A 84 -2.81 -23.27 -8.17
CA LEU A 84 -3.03 -21.95 -7.60
C LEU A 84 -2.14 -21.77 -6.35
N ALA A 85 -2.09 -22.77 -5.46
CA ALA A 85 -1.23 -22.76 -4.28
C ALA A 85 0.26 -22.57 -4.62
N ALA A 86 0.74 -23.14 -5.73
CA ALA A 86 2.12 -22.96 -6.18
C ALA A 86 2.44 -21.54 -6.70
N VAL A 87 1.41 -20.74 -7.06
CA VAL A 87 1.54 -19.34 -7.47
C VAL A 87 1.26 -18.40 -6.30
N SER A 88 0.33 -18.75 -5.43
CA SER A 88 -0.01 -18.04 -4.21
C SER A 88 1.19 -17.88 -3.29
N GLY A 89 1.21 -16.77 -2.55
CA GLY A 89 2.18 -16.54 -1.47
C GLY A 89 1.66 -16.92 -0.08
N VAL A 90 0.43 -17.42 0.02
CA VAL A 90 -0.24 -17.74 1.28
C VAL A 90 -0.44 -19.25 1.44
N GLU A 91 -0.44 -19.70 2.69
CA GLU A 91 -0.55 -21.13 3.07
C GLU A 91 -1.89 -21.75 2.62
N THR A 92 -2.99 -21.01 2.82
CA THR A 92 -4.34 -21.43 2.41
C THR A 92 -4.90 -20.40 1.42
N PRO A 93 -4.69 -20.58 0.12
CA PRO A 93 -5.16 -19.65 -0.89
C PRO A 93 -6.69 -19.64 -0.95
N PRO A 94 -7.33 -18.49 -1.18
CA PRO A 94 -8.79 -18.38 -1.20
C PRO A 94 -9.41 -18.82 -2.55
N GLY A 95 -8.65 -19.53 -3.38
CA GLY A 95 -9.11 -20.08 -4.66
C GLY A 95 -9.15 -19.09 -5.83
N ILE A 96 -8.69 -17.85 -5.65
CA ILE A 96 -8.63 -16.84 -6.73
C ILE A 96 -7.38 -15.97 -6.62
N LEU A 97 -6.80 -15.62 -7.76
CA LEU A 97 -5.66 -14.73 -7.87
C LEU A 97 -5.77 -13.89 -9.15
N ALA A 98 -5.40 -12.62 -9.09
CA ALA A 98 -5.35 -11.74 -10.27
C ALA A 98 -3.91 -11.34 -10.62
N VAL A 99 -3.68 -11.17 -11.92
CA VAL A 99 -2.47 -10.57 -12.49
C VAL A 99 -2.82 -9.15 -12.88
N VAL A 100 -2.16 -8.19 -12.27
CA VAL A 100 -2.47 -6.76 -12.43
C VAL A 100 -1.27 -6.05 -13.05
N ARG A 101 -1.54 -5.18 -14.02
CA ARG A 101 -0.52 -4.32 -14.63
C ARG A 101 0.01 -3.33 -13.58
N LEU A 102 1.33 -3.15 -13.51
CA LEU A 102 1.92 -2.09 -12.69
C LEU A 102 1.38 -0.73 -13.16
N PRO A 103 0.83 0.10 -12.27
CA PRO A 103 0.35 1.42 -12.65
C PRO A 103 1.53 2.31 -13.08
N PRO A 104 1.29 3.33 -13.92
CA PRO A 104 2.27 4.38 -14.11
C PRO A 104 2.57 5.08 -12.77
N PRO A 105 3.74 5.75 -12.64
CA PRO A 105 4.01 6.59 -11.48
C PRO A 105 2.87 7.59 -11.25
N PRO A 106 2.43 7.80 -10.00
CA PRO A 106 1.40 8.77 -9.71
C PRO A 106 1.85 10.19 -10.09
N PRO A 107 0.90 11.09 -10.43
CA PRO A 107 1.21 12.48 -10.78
C PRO A 107 1.88 13.21 -9.63
N ALA A 108 2.91 14.02 -9.92
CA ALA A 108 3.64 14.79 -8.90
C ALA A 108 2.77 15.90 -8.28
N GLU A 109 1.72 16.30 -8.99
CA GLU A 109 0.74 17.32 -8.66
C GLU A 109 -0.03 17.01 -7.37
N VAL A 110 -0.04 15.75 -6.92
CA VAL A 110 -0.60 15.39 -5.60
C VAL A 110 0.07 16.17 -4.47
N LEU A 111 1.34 16.56 -4.63
CA LEU A 111 2.08 17.36 -3.67
C LEU A 111 1.69 18.85 -3.67
N ASP A 112 1.01 19.33 -4.71
CA ASP A 112 0.60 20.74 -4.85
C ASP A 112 -0.71 21.07 -4.11
N ARG A 113 -1.31 20.08 -3.44
CA ARG A 113 -2.54 20.27 -2.67
C ARG A 113 -2.35 21.25 -1.51
N PRO A 114 -3.20 22.29 -1.38
CA PRO A 114 -3.10 23.24 -0.26
C PRO A 114 -3.43 22.57 1.09
N ASP A 115 -4.23 21.50 1.06
CA ASP A 115 -4.62 20.69 2.21
C ASP A 115 -3.85 19.37 2.30
N LEU A 116 -2.64 19.28 1.72
CA LEU A 116 -1.88 18.04 1.65
C LEU A 116 -1.76 17.34 3.02
N LEU A 117 -2.03 16.04 3.03
CA LEU A 117 -1.63 15.12 4.09
C LEU A 117 -0.84 14.00 3.41
N LEU A 118 0.48 14.08 3.49
CA LEU A 118 1.41 13.10 2.94
C LEU A 118 1.94 12.22 4.07
N VAL A 119 1.99 10.91 3.85
CA VAL A 119 2.73 9.99 4.71
C VAL A 119 4.02 9.61 4.03
N VAL A 120 5.16 9.77 4.70
CA VAL A 120 6.48 9.43 4.18
C VAL A 120 7.03 8.25 4.98
N ALA A 121 7.27 7.13 4.31
CA ALA A 121 7.94 5.98 4.89
C ALA A 121 9.45 6.07 4.56
N ASP A 122 10.25 6.49 5.53
CA ASP A 122 11.69 6.59 5.38
C ASP A 122 12.36 5.24 5.61
N ARG A 123 12.67 4.56 4.50
CA ARG A 123 13.33 3.25 4.47
C ARG A 123 12.68 2.22 5.39
N LEU A 124 11.35 2.24 5.49
CA LEU A 124 10.61 1.21 6.19
C LEU A 124 10.80 -0.13 5.47
N GLN A 125 11.42 -1.11 6.14
CA GLN A 125 11.88 -2.33 5.47
C GLN A 125 10.88 -3.47 5.57
N ASP A 126 10.11 -3.54 6.65
CA ASP A 126 9.15 -4.62 6.82
C ASP A 126 7.95 -4.47 5.85
N PRO A 127 7.67 -5.48 5.01
CA PRO A 127 6.51 -5.47 4.13
C PRO A 127 5.17 -5.39 4.86
N GLY A 128 5.07 -5.96 6.06
CA GLY A 128 3.85 -5.93 6.87
C GLY A 128 3.55 -4.53 7.39
N ASN A 129 4.55 -3.85 7.94
CA ASN A 129 4.48 -2.47 8.38
C ASN A 129 4.17 -1.54 7.20
N THR A 130 4.82 -1.73 6.06
CA THR A 130 4.58 -0.92 4.86
C THR A 130 3.14 -1.06 4.38
N GLY A 131 2.63 -2.29 4.27
CA GLY A 131 1.23 -2.52 3.87
C GLY A 131 0.24 -1.92 4.87
N THR A 132 0.51 -2.07 6.16
CA THR A 132 -0.31 -1.49 7.24
C THR A 132 -0.29 0.03 7.22
N LEU A 133 0.87 0.65 7.01
CA LEU A 133 1.02 2.10 6.92
C LEU A 133 0.23 2.68 5.75
N ILE A 134 0.28 2.04 4.57
CA ILE A 134 -0.52 2.45 3.39
C ILE A 134 -2.02 2.38 3.72
N ARG A 135 -2.46 1.26 4.32
CA ARG A 135 -3.86 1.06 4.71
C ARG A 135 -4.35 2.10 5.72
N VAL A 136 -3.53 2.39 6.72
CA VAL A 136 -3.84 3.37 7.76
C VAL A 136 -3.85 4.79 7.19
N ALA A 137 -2.90 5.11 6.30
CA ALA A 137 -2.86 6.40 5.62
C ALA A 137 -4.13 6.64 4.81
N ASP A 138 -4.56 5.65 4.04
CA ASP A 138 -5.82 5.69 3.28
C ASP A 138 -7.02 5.90 4.21
N ALA A 139 -7.13 5.08 5.26
CA ALA A 139 -8.22 5.18 6.24
C ALA A 139 -8.25 6.52 7.01
N ALA A 140 -7.09 7.15 7.23
CA ALA A 140 -6.97 8.45 7.87
C ALA A 140 -7.19 9.64 6.91
N GLY A 141 -7.46 9.38 5.63
CA GLY A 141 -7.68 10.42 4.62
C GLY A 141 -6.39 11.13 4.20
N ALA A 142 -5.25 10.41 4.20
CA ALA A 142 -4.05 10.90 3.54
C ALA A 142 -4.30 11.03 2.04
N HIS A 143 -3.61 11.98 1.40
CA HIS A 143 -3.71 12.21 -0.04
C HIS A 143 -2.69 11.37 -0.82
N ALA A 144 -1.61 10.94 -0.17
CA ALA A 144 -0.59 10.11 -0.75
C ALA A 144 0.30 9.45 0.31
N VAL A 145 0.99 8.39 -0.09
CA VAL A 145 2.13 7.80 0.63
C VAL A 145 3.37 7.88 -0.24
N ALA A 146 4.47 8.42 0.28
CA ALA A 146 5.78 8.35 -0.34
C ALA A 146 6.64 7.28 0.34
N LEU A 147 6.99 6.23 -0.39
CA LEU A 147 7.96 5.23 0.03
C LEU A 147 9.35 5.65 -0.46
N LEU A 148 10.27 5.90 0.48
CA LEU A 148 11.62 6.28 0.10
C LEU A 148 12.43 5.07 -0.38
N ARG A 149 13.34 5.33 -1.32
CA ARG A 149 14.31 4.33 -1.81
C ARG A 149 15.04 3.67 -0.62
N GLY A 150 15.21 2.35 -0.72
CA GLY A 150 15.80 1.54 0.35
C GLY A 150 14.78 0.91 1.31
N GLY A 151 13.48 1.26 1.18
CA GLY A 151 12.38 0.57 1.86
C GLY A 151 11.80 -0.61 1.08
N ALA A 152 10.70 -1.16 1.58
CA ALA A 152 9.96 -2.26 0.97
C ALA A 152 9.35 -1.87 -0.39
N ASP A 153 9.25 -2.84 -1.30
CA ASP A 153 8.59 -2.66 -2.60
C ASP A 153 7.06 -2.65 -2.42
N PRO A 154 6.35 -1.59 -2.86
CA PRO A 154 4.89 -1.48 -2.73
C PRO A 154 4.11 -2.63 -3.37
N TYR A 155 4.68 -3.26 -4.40
CA TYR A 155 4.05 -4.36 -5.14
C TYR A 155 4.54 -5.74 -4.70
N HIS A 156 5.31 -5.82 -3.61
CA HIS A 156 5.64 -7.09 -2.98
C HIS A 156 4.36 -7.76 -2.47
N PRO A 157 4.16 -9.09 -2.66
CA PRO A 157 2.90 -9.77 -2.30
C PRO A 157 2.43 -9.53 -0.85
N LYS A 158 3.37 -9.49 0.11
CA LYS A 158 3.05 -9.17 1.52
C LYS A 158 2.57 -7.72 1.71
N VAL A 159 3.14 -6.75 0.99
CA VAL A 159 2.70 -5.34 1.06
C VAL A 159 1.30 -5.23 0.46
N VAL A 160 1.11 -5.72 -0.77
CA VAL A 160 -0.19 -5.72 -1.48
C VAL A 160 -1.29 -6.29 -0.59
N ARG A 161 -1.03 -7.46 0.03
CA ARG A 161 -1.98 -8.09 0.95
C ARG A 161 -2.22 -7.24 2.21
N GLY A 162 -1.16 -6.68 2.79
CA GLY A 162 -1.24 -5.82 3.98
C GLY A 162 -2.05 -4.54 3.75
N THR A 163 -2.05 -4.01 2.51
CA THR A 163 -2.86 -2.83 2.17
C THR A 163 -4.36 -3.08 2.25
N MET A 164 -4.79 -4.35 2.15
CA MET A 164 -6.21 -4.70 2.02
C MET A 164 -6.93 -3.93 0.91
N GLY A 165 -6.16 -3.55 -0.13
CA GLY A 165 -6.60 -2.94 -1.38
C GLY A 165 -6.59 -1.40 -1.41
N SER A 166 -6.20 -0.75 -0.31
CA SER A 166 -5.83 0.67 -0.28
C SER A 166 -4.78 1.07 -1.33
N LEU A 167 -3.97 0.12 -1.82
CA LEU A 167 -3.02 0.35 -2.92
C LEU A 167 -3.70 0.80 -4.23
N PHE A 168 -5.01 0.54 -4.39
CA PHE A 168 -5.79 0.94 -5.56
C PHE A 168 -6.53 2.27 -5.39
N HIS A 169 -6.55 2.83 -4.17
CA HIS A 169 -7.30 4.04 -3.82
C HIS A 169 -6.39 5.21 -3.47
N LEU A 170 -5.23 4.92 -2.87
CA LEU A 170 -4.27 5.90 -2.41
C LEU A 170 -3.03 5.93 -3.31
N PRO A 171 -2.64 7.10 -3.89
CA PRO A 171 -1.39 7.24 -4.61
C PRO A 171 -0.17 6.86 -3.75
N VAL A 172 0.61 5.88 -4.23
CA VAL A 172 1.88 5.47 -3.60
C VAL A 172 3.06 5.88 -4.48
N LEU A 173 3.80 6.89 -4.05
CA LEU A 173 4.99 7.38 -4.72
C LEU A 173 6.22 6.58 -4.29
N GLN A 174 7.13 6.31 -5.22
CA GLN A 174 8.50 5.91 -4.90
C GLN A 174 9.39 7.15 -5.06
N ALA A 175 9.96 7.64 -3.96
CA ALA A 175 10.66 8.92 -3.94
C ALA A 175 12.12 8.80 -3.46
N ASP A 176 12.93 9.75 -3.89
CA ASP A 176 14.25 10.00 -3.33
C ASP A 176 14.13 11.00 -2.17
N GLY A 177 14.77 10.72 -1.03
CA GLY A 177 14.63 11.52 0.20
C GLY A 177 15.02 12.98 0.01
N PRO A 178 16.26 13.28 -0.39
CA PRO A 178 16.71 14.65 -0.69
C PRO A 178 15.81 15.40 -1.66
N ALA A 179 15.42 14.77 -2.77
CA ALA A 179 14.54 15.40 -3.75
C ALA A 179 13.14 15.70 -3.19
N LEU A 180 12.59 14.79 -2.38
CA LEU A 180 11.28 14.99 -1.74
C LEU A 180 11.35 16.10 -0.69
N VAL A 181 12.37 16.13 0.16
CA VAL A 181 12.58 17.19 1.16
C VAL A 181 12.60 18.56 0.50
N GLU A 182 13.37 18.73 -0.58
CA GLU A 182 13.42 19.98 -1.32
C GLU A 182 12.06 20.33 -1.96
N ALA A 183 11.34 19.33 -2.51
CA ALA A 183 10.02 19.55 -3.08
C ALA A 183 8.99 20.00 -2.03
N LEU A 184 9.03 19.44 -0.83
CA LEU A 184 8.16 19.81 0.31
C LEU A 184 8.50 21.19 0.84
N ARG A 185 9.79 21.52 0.97
CA ARG A 185 10.28 22.83 1.41
C ARG A 185 9.79 23.96 0.49
N ARG A 186 9.91 23.80 -0.83
CA ARG A 186 9.43 24.80 -1.81
C ARG A 186 7.92 25.05 -1.75
N ARG A 187 7.16 24.07 -1.26
CA ARG A 187 5.70 24.13 -1.14
C ARG A 187 5.23 24.57 0.24
N GLY A 188 6.14 24.84 1.17
CA GLY A 188 5.79 25.17 2.55
C GLY A 188 5.10 24.03 3.29
N VAL A 189 5.32 22.78 2.88
CA VAL A 189 4.73 21.62 3.57
C VAL A 189 5.43 21.44 4.91
N ARG A 190 4.64 21.42 5.98
CA ARG A 190 5.12 21.16 7.34
C ARG A 190 5.58 19.71 7.44
N VAL A 191 6.81 19.48 7.90
CA VAL A 191 7.32 18.14 8.16
C VAL A 191 7.17 17.84 9.65
N VAL A 192 6.44 16.78 9.99
CA VAL A 192 6.37 16.21 11.33
C VAL A 192 7.04 14.84 11.29
N VAL A 193 8.04 14.65 12.15
CA VAL A 193 8.79 13.40 12.24
C VAL A 193 8.28 12.60 13.43
N LEU A 194 7.88 11.36 13.22
CA LEU A 194 7.56 10.42 14.29
C LEU A 194 8.83 9.74 14.77
N ASP A 195 9.17 9.96 16.03
CA ASP A 195 10.39 9.44 16.65
C ASP A 195 10.13 9.11 18.14
N PRO A 196 10.54 7.93 18.65
CA PRO A 196 10.39 7.60 20.07
C PRO A 196 11.01 8.64 21.01
N GLU A 197 12.10 9.29 20.59
CA GLU A 197 12.81 10.31 21.38
C GLU A 197 12.32 11.74 21.11
N GLY A 198 11.21 11.91 20.37
CA GLY A 198 10.66 13.22 20.05
C GLY A 198 10.27 14.04 21.28
N PRO A 199 10.66 15.33 21.39
CA PRO A 199 10.39 16.14 22.56
C PRO A 199 8.90 16.49 22.74
N VAL A 200 8.09 16.42 21.67
CA VAL A 200 6.67 16.77 21.70
C VAL A 200 5.82 15.51 21.78
N ALA A 201 4.88 15.43 22.72
CA ALA A 201 3.92 14.33 22.71
C ALA A 201 2.97 14.48 21.52
N PHE A 202 2.59 13.39 20.84
CA PHE A 202 1.79 13.48 19.61
C PHE A 202 0.48 14.29 19.79
N ARG A 203 -0.18 14.20 20.95
CA ARG A 203 -1.39 14.99 21.26
C ARG A 203 -1.14 16.48 21.47
N GLU A 204 0.10 16.93 21.55
CA GLU A 204 0.45 18.35 21.75
C GLU A 204 0.96 18.99 20.46
N ALA A 205 1.18 18.18 19.42
CA ALA A 205 1.74 18.64 18.16
C ALA A 205 0.74 19.45 17.31
N ASP A 206 1.31 20.24 16.40
CA ASP A 206 0.59 21.05 15.42
C ASP A 206 0.52 20.30 14.08
N TYR A 207 -0.68 19.82 13.78
CA TYR A 207 -0.96 19.07 12.56
C TYR A 207 -1.65 19.90 11.46
N ARG A 208 -1.52 21.24 11.52
CA ARG A 208 -2.02 22.11 10.44
C ARG A 208 -1.42 21.73 9.10
N ARG A 209 -2.29 21.63 8.10
CA ARG A 209 -1.98 21.30 6.71
C ARG A 209 -1.49 22.55 5.95
N PRO A 210 -0.67 22.40 4.90
CA PRO A 210 -0.18 21.14 4.33
C PRO A 210 0.89 20.46 5.21
N LEU A 211 0.77 19.14 5.37
CA LEU A 211 1.53 18.32 6.31
C LEU A 211 2.13 17.07 5.64
N ALA A 212 3.38 16.76 6.00
CA ALA A 212 4.03 15.48 5.73
C ALA A 212 4.41 14.82 7.07
N LEU A 213 3.82 13.65 7.36
CA LEU A 213 4.21 12.82 8.49
C LEU A 213 5.29 11.83 8.04
N VAL A 214 6.47 11.89 8.64
CA VAL A 214 7.59 10.99 8.36
C VAL A 214 7.66 9.90 9.41
N VAL A 215 7.70 8.65 8.96
CA VAL A 215 7.85 7.45 9.78
C VAL A 215 9.16 6.79 9.39
N GLY A 216 10.05 6.64 10.37
CA GLY A 216 11.39 6.09 10.18
C GLY A 216 11.45 4.57 10.06
N ASN A 217 12.66 4.09 9.81
CA ASN A 217 13.00 2.67 9.84
C ASN A 217 12.87 2.10 11.26
N GLU A 218 12.48 0.83 11.36
CA GLU A 218 12.20 0.16 12.64
C GLU A 218 13.42 0.06 13.58
N GLY A 219 14.64 0.02 13.05
CA GLY A 219 15.87 -0.09 13.84
C GLY A 219 16.76 1.16 13.79
N ALA A 220 16.94 1.74 12.60
CA ALA A 220 17.82 2.90 12.41
C ALA A 220 17.11 4.24 12.69
N GLY A 221 15.80 4.22 12.90
CA GLY A 221 14.99 5.43 13.00
C GLY A 221 14.94 6.18 11.67
N VAL A 222 14.69 7.48 11.77
CA VAL A 222 14.58 8.38 10.62
C VAL A 222 15.96 8.92 10.20
N ASP A 223 16.13 9.19 8.91
CA ASP A 223 17.27 9.91 8.37
C ASP A 223 17.46 11.27 9.06
N PRO A 224 18.70 11.63 9.45
CA PRO A 224 19.00 12.96 9.96
C PRO A 224 18.52 14.11 9.08
N LEU A 225 18.45 13.90 7.76
CA LEU A 225 17.88 14.86 6.81
C LEU A 225 16.45 15.28 7.17
N TRP A 226 15.60 14.32 7.57
CA TRP A 226 14.22 14.62 7.94
C TRP A 226 14.13 15.33 9.29
N ARG A 227 14.97 14.94 10.26
CA ARG A 227 15.06 15.65 11.55
C ARG A 227 15.50 17.11 11.36
N ALA A 228 16.45 17.37 10.45
CA ALA A 228 16.92 18.72 10.15
C ALA A 228 15.84 19.62 9.52
N GLN A 229 14.91 19.04 8.76
CA GLN A 229 13.78 19.75 8.15
C GLN A 229 12.50 19.74 9.02
N ALA A 230 12.50 18.99 10.11
CA ALA A 230 11.31 18.79 10.94
C ALA A 230 10.85 20.11 11.55
N ALA A 231 9.60 20.48 11.31
CA ALA A 231 8.95 21.52 12.09
C ALA A 231 8.70 21.05 13.52
N GLN A 232 8.41 19.76 13.70
CA GLN A 232 8.27 19.10 15.00
C GLN A 232 8.72 17.65 14.91
N VAL A 233 9.33 17.16 15.99
CA VAL A 233 9.60 15.74 16.21
C VAL A 233 8.70 15.26 17.34
N VAL A 234 7.81 14.31 17.03
CA VAL A 234 6.73 13.87 17.91
C VAL A 234 6.96 12.44 18.37
N ARG A 235 6.66 12.17 19.64
CA ARG A 235 6.66 10.82 20.22
C ARG A 235 5.27 10.37 20.58
N VAL A 236 5.05 9.05 20.55
CA VAL A 236 3.91 8.43 21.23
C VAL A 236 4.39 7.96 22.61
N PRO A 237 3.82 8.48 23.72
CA PRO A 237 4.22 8.06 25.05
C PRO A 237 4.04 6.57 25.29
N ILE A 238 5.06 5.92 25.87
CA ILE A 238 4.97 4.54 26.36
C ILE A 238 4.72 4.57 27.86
N TYR A 239 3.60 4.00 28.30
CA TYR A 239 3.20 3.98 29.72
C TYR A 239 3.67 2.72 30.46
N GLY A 240 4.04 1.67 29.71
CA GLY A 240 4.50 0.39 30.24
C GLY A 240 6.01 0.22 30.14
N ARG A 241 6.45 -1.03 30.12
CA ARG A 241 7.88 -1.42 30.03
C ARG A 241 8.36 -1.69 28.61
N ALA A 242 7.54 -1.44 27.60
CA ALA A 242 7.94 -1.63 26.21
C ALA A 242 8.99 -0.56 25.82
N GLU A 243 9.93 -0.92 24.95
CA GLU A 243 10.93 0.04 24.44
C GLU A 243 10.32 0.97 23.39
N SER A 244 9.46 0.42 22.53
CA SER A 244 8.83 1.16 21.43
C SER A 244 7.51 0.52 21.00
N LEU A 245 6.77 1.23 20.15
CA LEU A 245 5.62 0.70 19.43
C LEU A 245 6.04 0.27 18.02
N ASN A 246 5.28 -0.66 17.44
CA ASN A 246 5.36 -0.94 16.01
C ASN A 246 5.19 0.36 15.21
N ALA A 247 6.03 0.58 14.19
CA ALA A 247 6.08 1.82 13.42
C ALA A 247 4.73 2.19 12.78
N ALA A 248 4.01 1.21 12.21
CA ALA A 248 2.71 1.44 11.60
C ALA A 248 1.62 1.74 12.64
N VAL A 249 1.70 1.14 13.83
CA VAL A 249 0.78 1.43 14.95
C VAL A 249 1.01 2.85 15.48
N ALA A 250 2.26 3.24 15.70
CA ALA A 250 2.59 4.58 16.14
C ALA A 250 2.17 5.63 15.10
N ALA A 251 2.40 5.36 13.82
CA ALA A 251 1.92 6.19 12.72
C ALA A 251 0.39 6.32 12.70
N ALA A 252 -0.34 5.23 12.97
CA ALA A 252 -1.80 5.27 13.05
C ALA A 252 -2.32 6.23 14.12
N LEU A 253 -1.72 6.22 15.31
CA LEU A 253 -2.08 7.13 16.39
C LEU A 253 -1.88 8.59 15.99
N VAL A 254 -0.73 8.89 15.39
CA VAL A 254 -0.40 10.25 14.91
C VAL A 254 -1.31 10.69 13.77
N LEU A 255 -1.59 9.80 12.81
CA LEU A 255 -2.43 10.10 11.66
C LEU A 255 -3.88 10.36 12.04
N TYR A 256 -4.45 9.57 12.95
CA TYR A 256 -5.81 9.79 13.42
C TYR A 256 -5.92 11.06 14.27
N GLU A 257 -4.90 11.39 15.06
CA GLU A 257 -4.83 12.68 15.76
C GLU A 257 -4.78 13.86 14.77
N ALA A 258 -3.93 13.77 13.75
CA ALA A 258 -3.82 14.78 12.70
C ALA A 258 -5.14 14.93 11.90
N ALA A 259 -5.81 13.81 11.60
CA ALA A 259 -7.10 13.80 10.91
C ALA A 259 -8.23 14.40 11.76
N ALA A 260 -8.28 14.08 13.06
CA ALA A 260 -9.30 14.60 13.97
C ALA A 260 -9.21 16.13 14.18
N ARG A 261 -8.00 16.70 14.03
CA ARG A 261 -7.76 18.15 14.13
C ARG A 261 -7.91 18.90 12.82
N ALA A 262 -8.00 18.19 11.69
CA ALA A 262 -8.26 18.83 10.42
C ALA A 262 -9.68 19.43 10.47
N PRO A 263 -9.90 20.64 9.91
CA PRO A 263 -11.25 21.12 9.67
C PRO A 263 -11.98 20.04 8.86
N VAL A 264 -13.16 19.61 9.30
CA VAL A 264 -13.94 18.59 8.59
C VAL A 264 -14.17 19.10 7.17
N PRO A 265 -13.63 18.45 6.12
CA PRO A 265 -13.98 18.83 4.77
C PRO A 265 -15.49 18.59 4.61
N ALA A 266 -16.21 19.56 4.07
CA ALA A 266 -17.62 19.38 3.75
C ALA A 266 -17.73 18.09 2.91
N ARG A 267 -18.49 17.11 3.41
CA ARG A 267 -18.71 15.86 2.67
C ARG A 267 -19.32 16.23 1.32
N GLU A 268 -18.55 16.09 0.24
CA GLU A 268 -19.15 16.00 -1.08
C GLU A 268 -20.05 14.76 -1.07
N ALA A 269 -21.34 14.98 -1.28
CA ALA A 269 -22.29 13.89 -1.38
C ALA A 269 -21.84 12.97 -2.52
N PRO A 270 -21.92 11.63 -2.36
CA PRO A 270 -21.62 10.73 -3.46
C PRO A 270 -22.49 11.10 -4.67
N PRO A 271 -21.96 11.06 -5.91
CA PRO A 271 -22.75 11.32 -7.09
C PRO A 271 -23.97 10.41 -7.08
N GLY A 272 -25.14 11.03 -7.31
CA GLY A 272 -26.45 10.39 -7.20
C GLY A 272 -26.55 9.05 -7.93
N ARG A 273 -27.31 8.15 -7.31
CA ARG A 273 -27.65 6.80 -7.78
C ARG A 273 -28.21 6.78 -9.19
#